data_AF-A0A7C1GSE5-F1
#
_entry.id   AF-A0A7C1GSE5-F1
#
_cell.length_a   1.000
_cell.length_b   1.000
_cell.length_c   1.000
_cell.angle_alpha   90.00
_cell.angle_beta   90.00
_cell.angle_gamma   90.00
#
_symmetry.space_group_name_H-M   'P 1'
#
loop_
_entity.id
_entity.type
_entity.pdbx_description
1 polymer ?
#
loop_
_entity_poly.entity_id
_entity_poly.type
_entity_poly.pdbx_seq_one_letter_code
_entity_poly.pdbx_strand_id
1 'polypeptide(L)'
;MGQYATIQEAVDAAKEGDTVKILPGVYRENVTVSKSIAIIGSSREEVTLVAESESSPVLFVRGVEDFVVDSVSFQSGGSVINFSRSSGQVINCNIAGGRFGISFSGDGRTLRVADSYIASLMGVGNDEYLSTRLVGIYAYGEATLIVENTVIERTGTGVNFSNGLNYIVKNSTFNRNTVGVSLSGTSTGSLIENKITGNVDNGVLANITSTATLTDNVFYANTRHGLDLYLKNCTDCGCGGTTFKGTVLGSGNVFDSEEEICPLDYWDETFYSFDETLGTD
;
A
#
# COMPACT_ATOMS: atom_id res chain seq x y z
N MET A 1 -28.42 -8.52 -19.00
CA MET A 1 -27.53 -7.65 -19.80
C MET A 1 -27.47 -6.29 -19.13
N GLY A 2 -26.31 -5.64 -19.12
CA GLY A 2 -26.15 -4.29 -18.60
C GLY A 2 -26.77 -3.23 -19.52
N GLN A 3 -26.91 -2.01 -19.01
CA GLN A 3 -27.40 -0.87 -19.79
C GLN A 3 -26.38 -0.36 -20.83
N TYR A 4 -25.09 -0.58 -20.55
CA TYR A 4 -23.96 -0.18 -21.39
C TYR A 4 -23.13 -1.40 -21.73
N ALA A 5 -22.41 -1.36 -22.86
CA ALA A 5 -21.56 -2.47 -23.30
C ALA A 5 -20.21 -2.46 -22.57
N THR A 6 -19.73 -1.28 -22.20
CA THR A 6 -18.45 -1.07 -21.52
C THR A 6 -18.62 -0.28 -20.23
N ILE A 7 -17.64 -0.37 -19.34
CA ILE A 7 -17.62 0.43 -18.11
C ILE A 7 -17.36 1.89 -18.45
N GLN A 8 -16.50 2.18 -19.43
CA GLN A 8 -16.24 3.56 -19.86
C GLN A 8 -17.52 4.25 -20.37
N GLU A 9 -18.38 3.56 -21.15
CA GLU A 9 -19.66 4.13 -21.61
C GLU A 9 -20.58 4.50 -20.44
N ALA A 10 -20.64 3.66 -19.40
CA ALA A 10 -21.43 3.94 -18.21
C ALA A 10 -20.85 5.11 -17.42
N VAL A 11 -19.52 5.18 -17.28
CA VAL A 11 -18.81 6.31 -16.65
C VAL A 11 -19.07 7.60 -17.43
N ASP A 12 -19.03 7.57 -18.75
CA ASP A 12 -19.25 8.74 -19.62
C ASP A 12 -20.68 9.27 -19.50
N ALA A 13 -21.66 8.37 -19.41
CA ALA A 13 -23.07 8.73 -19.26
C ALA A 13 -23.46 9.21 -17.84
N ALA A 14 -22.72 8.79 -16.82
CA ALA A 14 -22.98 9.15 -15.42
C ALA A 14 -22.83 10.66 -15.16
N LYS A 15 -23.65 11.20 -14.28
CA LYS A 15 -23.55 12.57 -13.75
C LYS A 15 -22.80 12.56 -12.42
N GLU A 16 -22.35 13.73 -11.96
CA GLU A 16 -21.76 13.84 -10.62
C GLU A 16 -22.74 13.35 -9.55
N GLY A 17 -22.23 12.59 -8.59
CA GLY A 17 -22.98 11.90 -7.55
C GLY A 17 -23.59 10.56 -7.96
N ASP A 18 -23.55 10.18 -9.25
CA ASP A 18 -24.10 8.90 -9.70
C ASP A 18 -23.24 7.72 -9.25
N THR A 19 -23.85 6.53 -9.27
CA THR A 19 -23.18 5.24 -9.04
C THR A 19 -23.26 4.39 -10.29
N VAL A 20 -22.10 3.99 -10.81
CA VAL A 20 -21.95 2.99 -11.86
C VAL A 20 -21.86 1.62 -11.21
N LYS A 21 -22.90 0.79 -11.37
CA LYS A 21 -22.91 -0.59 -10.89
C LYS A 21 -22.38 -1.55 -11.95
N ILE A 22 -21.41 -2.37 -11.60
CA ILE A 22 -20.80 -3.36 -12.49
C ILE A 22 -21.36 -4.75 -12.15
N LEU A 23 -21.90 -5.42 -13.18
CA LEU A 23 -22.40 -6.79 -13.06
C LEU A 23 -21.23 -7.79 -13.06
N PRO A 24 -21.43 -9.02 -12.55
CA PRO A 24 -20.43 -10.09 -12.63
C PRO A 24 -19.85 -10.25 -14.03
N GLY A 25 -18.53 -10.31 -14.13
CA GLY A 25 -17.83 -10.44 -15.41
C GLY A 25 -16.37 -10.03 -15.36
N VAL A 26 -15.68 -10.34 -16.47
CA VAL A 26 -14.31 -9.89 -16.72
C VAL A 26 -14.36 -8.84 -17.82
N TYR A 27 -13.88 -7.64 -17.50
CA TYR A 27 -13.88 -6.47 -18.36
C TYR A 27 -12.44 -6.13 -18.73
N ARG A 28 -12.12 -6.11 -20.02
CA ARG A 28 -10.79 -5.74 -20.50
C ARG A 28 -10.83 -4.31 -21.01
N GLU A 29 -10.52 -3.36 -20.12
CA GLU A 29 -10.66 -1.93 -20.38
C GLU A 29 -9.62 -1.13 -19.58
N ASN A 30 -9.31 0.08 -20.05
CA ASN A 30 -8.68 1.12 -19.25
C ASN A 30 -9.70 2.24 -19.05
N VAL A 31 -10.19 2.40 -17.82
CA VAL A 31 -11.28 3.33 -17.47
C VAL A 31 -10.71 4.64 -16.94
N THR A 32 -11.13 5.76 -17.51
CA THR A 32 -10.78 7.11 -17.04
C THR A 32 -11.98 7.78 -16.39
N VAL A 33 -11.79 8.31 -15.19
CA VAL A 33 -12.80 9.01 -14.40
C VAL A 33 -12.36 10.45 -14.14
N SER A 34 -13.21 11.38 -14.53
CA SER A 34 -13.03 12.83 -14.34
C SER A 34 -14.25 13.49 -13.68
N LYS A 35 -15.11 12.70 -13.03
CA LYS A 35 -16.35 13.13 -12.37
C LYS A 35 -16.40 12.49 -10.98
N SER A 36 -16.96 13.20 -10.00
CA SER A 36 -17.20 12.66 -8.66
C SER A 36 -18.34 11.65 -8.73
N ILE A 37 -18.02 10.36 -8.83
CA ILE A 37 -18.95 9.24 -8.96
C ILE A 37 -18.48 8.07 -8.11
N ALA A 38 -19.33 7.06 -7.97
CA ALA A 38 -18.95 5.76 -7.42
C ALA A 38 -18.92 4.68 -8.52
N ILE A 39 -17.94 3.77 -8.46
CA ILE A 39 -17.91 2.51 -9.22
C ILE A 39 -18.04 1.37 -8.21
N ILE A 40 -19.11 0.57 -8.32
CA ILE A 40 -19.41 -0.50 -7.36
C ILE A 40 -19.64 -1.81 -8.09
N GLY A 41 -18.84 -2.84 -7.81
CA GLY A 41 -19.08 -4.20 -8.28
C GLY A 41 -20.06 -4.98 -7.38
N SER A 42 -20.62 -6.09 -7.86
CA SER A 42 -21.46 -6.96 -7.03
C SER A 42 -20.67 -7.63 -5.91
N SER A 43 -19.40 -7.96 -6.19
CA SER A 43 -18.41 -8.51 -5.27
C SER A 43 -17.05 -8.44 -5.97
N ARG A 44 -15.97 -8.29 -5.20
CA ARG A 44 -14.61 -8.31 -5.74
C ARG A 44 -14.23 -9.68 -6.31
N GLU A 45 -14.91 -10.76 -5.94
CA GLU A 45 -14.70 -12.11 -6.47
C GLU A 45 -15.40 -12.32 -7.82
N GLU A 46 -16.41 -11.52 -8.16
CA GLU A 46 -17.25 -11.70 -9.36
C GLU A 46 -16.97 -10.66 -10.46
N VAL A 47 -16.42 -9.50 -10.09
CA VAL A 47 -16.14 -8.39 -11.02
C VAL A 47 -14.64 -8.19 -11.14
N THR A 48 -14.08 -8.43 -12.32
CA THR A 48 -12.65 -8.20 -12.59
C THR A 48 -12.46 -7.24 -13.75
N LEU A 49 -11.70 -6.17 -13.52
CA LEU A 49 -11.19 -5.28 -14.57
C LEU A 49 -9.73 -5.65 -14.85
N VAL A 50 -9.41 -5.92 -16.11
CA VAL A 50 -8.06 -6.22 -16.59
C VAL A 50 -7.65 -5.12 -17.56
N ALA A 51 -6.40 -4.65 -17.47
CA ALA A 51 -5.87 -3.69 -18.44
C ALA A 51 -6.05 -4.18 -19.88
N GLU A 52 -6.55 -3.31 -20.75
CA GLU A 52 -6.48 -3.50 -22.20
C GLU A 52 -5.07 -3.17 -22.71
N SER A 53 -4.46 -2.11 -22.17
CA SER A 53 -3.07 -1.71 -22.37
C SER A 53 -2.35 -1.48 -21.05
N GLU A 54 -1.16 -2.05 -20.90
CA GLU A 54 -0.29 -1.86 -19.74
C GLU A 54 0.43 -0.49 -19.73
N SER A 55 0.33 0.28 -20.82
CA SER A 55 0.87 1.64 -20.90
C SER A 55 0.07 2.64 -20.05
N SER A 56 -1.13 2.26 -19.62
CA SER A 56 -2.06 3.08 -18.86
C SER A 56 -2.58 2.28 -17.66
N PRO A 57 -2.95 2.94 -16.55
CA PRO A 57 -3.60 2.24 -15.44
C PRO A 57 -4.97 1.69 -15.85
N VAL A 58 -5.43 0.63 -15.19
CA VAL A 58 -6.78 0.06 -15.38
C VAL A 58 -7.84 1.08 -15.00
N LEU A 59 -7.62 1.80 -13.89
CA LEU A 59 -8.47 2.88 -13.43
C LEU A 59 -7.65 4.16 -13.25
N PHE A 60 -7.95 5.18 -14.04
CA PHE A 60 -7.33 6.50 -13.95
C PHE A 60 -8.32 7.53 -13.41
N VAL A 61 -8.11 7.99 -12.17
CA VAL A 61 -8.91 9.05 -11.53
C VAL A 61 -8.12 10.35 -11.58
N ARG A 62 -8.66 11.37 -12.25
CA ARG A 62 -7.93 12.62 -12.50
C ARG A 62 -8.74 13.86 -12.15
N GLY A 63 -8.22 14.66 -11.21
CA GLY A 63 -8.81 15.93 -10.81
C GLY A 63 -10.19 15.79 -10.15
N VAL A 64 -10.44 14.68 -9.47
CA VAL A 64 -11.75 14.36 -8.87
C VAL A 64 -11.68 14.43 -7.36
N GLU A 65 -12.75 14.89 -6.73
CA GLU A 65 -12.96 14.77 -5.28
C GLU A 65 -14.02 13.71 -5.00
N ASP A 66 -13.85 13.00 -3.88
CA ASP A 66 -14.83 12.06 -3.34
C ASP A 66 -15.21 10.91 -4.29
N PHE A 67 -14.27 10.50 -5.16
CA PHE A 67 -14.47 9.29 -5.97
C PHE A 67 -14.47 8.05 -5.08
N VAL A 68 -15.34 7.09 -5.39
CA VAL A 68 -15.39 5.81 -4.66
C VAL A 68 -15.27 4.66 -5.63
N VAL A 69 -14.42 3.69 -5.30
CA VAL A 69 -14.45 2.36 -5.90
C VAL A 69 -14.59 1.31 -4.80
N ASP A 70 -15.56 0.40 -4.99
CA ASP A 70 -15.93 -0.61 -4.01
C ASP A 70 -16.19 -1.97 -4.69
N SER A 71 -15.70 -3.06 -4.09
CA SER A 71 -16.09 -4.42 -4.42
C SER A 71 -15.72 -4.83 -5.86
N VAL A 72 -14.50 -4.49 -6.28
CA VAL A 72 -13.97 -4.80 -7.62
C VAL A 72 -12.56 -5.41 -7.53
N SER A 73 -12.29 -6.42 -8.36
CA SER A 73 -10.93 -6.91 -8.63
C SER A 73 -10.30 -6.16 -9.81
N PHE A 74 -9.02 -5.81 -9.70
CA PHE A 74 -8.26 -5.16 -10.76
C PHE A 74 -6.92 -5.86 -11.03
N GLN A 75 -6.55 -5.99 -12.30
CA GLN A 75 -5.30 -6.66 -12.72
C GLN A 75 -4.60 -5.94 -13.86
N SER A 76 -3.27 -5.77 -13.75
CA SER A 76 -2.42 -5.21 -14.82
C SER A 76 -0.97 -5.64 -14.64
N GLY A 77 -0.26 -5.96 -15.74
CA GLY A 77 1.21 -6.06 -15.73
C GLY A 77 1.90 -4.70 -15.57
N GLY A 78 1.16 -3.60 -15.74
CA GLY A 78 1.60 -2.23 -15.44
C GLY A 78 1.05 -1.71 -14.12
N SER A 79 0.63 -0.44 -14.12
CA SER A 79 -0.09 0.16 -12.99
C SER A 79 -1.56 -0.26 -12.99
N VAL A 80 -2.17 -0.36 -11.82
CA VAL A 80 -3.58 -0.77 -11.70
C VAL A 80 -4.50 0.44 -11.47
N ILE A 81 -4.35 1.12 -10.34
CA ILE A 81 -5.15 2.30 -10.01
C ILE A 81 -4.23 3.52 -9.89
N ASN A 82 -4.61 4.63 -10.53
CA ASN A 82 -3.93 5.91 -10.37
C ASN A 82 -4.90 6.99 -9.93
N PHE A 83 -4.61 7.62 -8.79
CA PHE A 83 -5.21 8.87 -8.34
C PHE A 83 -4.24 10.02 -8.61
N SER A 84 -4.53 10.82 -9.63
CA SER A 84 -3.75 12.02 -9.96
C SER A 84 -4.51 13.26 -9.52
N ARG A 85 -3.97 13.97 -8.52
CA ARG A 85 -4.57 15.20 -7.95
C ARG A 85 -6.04 14.99 -7.58
N SER A 86 -6.33 13.85 -6.96
CA SER A 86 -7.69 13.41 -6.67
C SER A 86 -7.81 12.93 -5.22
N SER A 87 -9.01 13.00 -4.64
CA SER A 87 -9.35 12.34 -3.37
C SER A 87 -10.37 11.23 -3.60
N GLY A 88 -10.47 10.31 -2.66
CA GLY A 88 -11.45 9.24 -2.77
C GLY A 88 -11.20 8.06 -1.86
N GLN A 89 -11.91 6.97 -2.15
CA GLN A 89 -11.86 5.73 -1.39
C GLN A 89 -11.72 4.52 -2.32
N VAL A 90 -10.84 3.59 -1.96
CA VAL A 90 -10.70 2.26 -2.55
C VAL A 90 -11.04 1.25 -1.46
N ILE A 91 -12.21 0.61 -1.56
CA ILE A 91 -12.78 -0.20 -0.49
C ILE A 91 -13.06 -1.61 -1.01
N ASN A 92 -12.82 -2.63 -0.19
CA ASN A 92 -13.18 -4.01 -0.51
C ASN A 92 -12.72 -4.45 -1.91
N CYS A 93 -11.50 -4.07 -2.31
CA CYS A 93 -10.97 -4.37 -3.64
C CYS A 93 -9.87 -5.43 -3.57
N ASN A 94 -9.70 -6.20 -4.64
CA ASN A 94 -8.49 -6.99 -4.87
C ASN A 94 -7.67 -6.31 -5.97
N ILE A 95 -6.39 -6.04 -5.71
CA ILE A 95 -5.53 -5.29 -6.63
C ILE A 95 -4.25 -6.09 -6.89
N ALA A 96 -4.01 -6.45 -8.15
CA ALA A 96 -2.80 -7.16 -8.57
C ALA A 96 -2.04 -6.37 -9.65
N GLY A 97 -0.91 -5.76 -9.28
CA GLY A 97 -0.14 -4.86 -10.16
C GLY A 97 1.26 -5.36 -10.51
N GLY A 98 1.70 -5.12 -11.75
CA GLY A 98 3.06 -5.42 -12.22
C GLY A 98 4.03 -4.23 -12.18
N ARG A 99 3.55 -3.03 -11.85
CA ARG A 99 4.40 -1.89 -11.44
C ARG A 99 3.92 -1.27 -10.15
N PHE A 100 2.68 -0.77 -10.15
CA PHE A 100 2.03 -0.15 -9.00
C PHE A 100 0.62 -0.74 -8.84
N GLY A 101 0.28 -1.24 -7.66
CA GLY A 101 -1.12 -1.56 -7.34
C GLY A 101 -1.95 -0.27 -7.29
N ILE A 102 -1.58 0.64 -6.41
CA ILE A 102 -2.14 1.99 -6.33
C ILE A 102 -1.00 2.99 -6.44
N SER A 103 -1.19 4.00 -7.28
CA SER A 103 -0.32 5.18 -7.32
C SER A 103 -1.15 6.41 -6.99
N PHE A 104 -0.69 7.18 -6.01
CA PHE A 104 -1.43 8.32 -5.47
C PHE A 104 -0.54 9.55 -5.41
N SER A 105 -1.04 10.62 -6.00
CA SER A 105 -0.48 11.96 -5.85
C SER A 105 -1.59 12.92 -5.47
N GLY A 106 -1.36 13.67 -4.39
CA GLY A 106 -2.27 14.70 -3.94
C GLY A 106 -1.53 16.02 -3.72
N ASP A 107 -2.28 17.10 -3.91
CA ASP A 107 -1.92 18.44 -3.48
C ASP A 107 -3.07 18.87 -2.55
N GLY A 108 -2.91 18.60 -1.26
CA GLY A 108 -3.93 18.71 -0.23
C GLY A 108 -5.05 17.66 -0.30
N ARG A 109 -4.83 16.52 -0.97
CA ARG A 109 -5.86 15.47 -1.17
C ARG A 109 -5.72 14.32 -0.19
N THR A 110 -6.83 13.63 0.07
CA THR A 110 -6.86 12.43 0.89
C THR A 110 -7.30 11.21 0.08
N LEU A 111 -6.55 10.11 0.15
CA LEU A 111 -6.97 8.81 -0.34
C LEU A 111 -7.11 7.85 0.83
N ARG A 112 -8.27 7.18 0.93
CA ARG A 112 -8.49 6.09 1.88
C ARG A 112 -8.49 4.75 1.14
N VAL A 113 -7.71 3.79 1.61
CA VAL A 113 -7.69 2.41 1.14
C VAL A 113 -8.10 1.52 2.30
N ALA A 114 -9.19 0.77 2.15
CA ALA A 114 -9.76 0.01 3.25
C ALA A 114 -10.25 -1.39 2.84
N ASP A 115 -10.17 -2.33 3.77
CA ASP A 115 -10.75 -3.68 3.66
C ASP A 115 -10.33 -4.41 2.36
N SER A 116 -9.14 -4.09 1.86
CA SER A 116 -8.67 -4.48 0.53
C SER A 116 -7.52 -5.47 0.61
N TYR A 117 -7.27 -6.16 -0.51
CA TYR A 117 -6.15 -7.05 -0.69
C TYR A 117 -5.29 -6.54 -1.85
N ILE A 118 -3.99 -6.34 -1.62
CA ILE A 118 -3.05 -5.81 -2.61
C ILE A 118 -1.86 -6.76 -2.72
N ALA A 119 -1.55 -7.18 -3.95
CA ALA A 119 -0.38 -7.97 -4.25
C ALA A 119 0.30 -7.50 -5.54
N SER A 120 1.55 -7.92 -5.75
CA SER A 120 2.11 -7.83 -7.09
C SER A 120 1.52 -8.95 -7.94
N LEU A 121 1.23 -8.67 -9.22
CA LEU A 121 0.80 -9.70 -10.16
C LEU A 121 1.84 -10.83 -10.27
N MET A 122 3.14 -10.50 -10.19
CA MET A 122 4.23 -11.49 -10.17
C MET A 122 4.35 -12.28 -8.85
N GLY A 123 3.73 -11.78 -7.77
CA GLY A 123 3.73 -12.42 -6.46
C GLY A 123 2.55 -13.36 -6.23
N VAL A 124 1.51 -13.29 -7.08
CA VAL A 124 0.35 -14.19 -6.97
C VAL A 124 0.78 -15.63 -7.26
N GLY A 125 0.76 -16.47 -6.22
CA GLY A 125 1.15 -17.89 -6.32
C GLY A 125 2.65 -18.13 -6.49
N ASN A 126 3.48 -17.13 -6.19
CA ASN A 126 4.94 -17.21 -6.27
C ASN A 126 5.54 -16.80 -4.93
N ASP A 127 6.57 -17.52 -4.45
CA ASP A 127 7.29 -17.23 -3.20
C ASP A 127 8.72 -16.67 -3.43
N GLU A 128 9.13 -16.45 -4.67
CA GLU A 128 10.44 -15.88 -5.02
C GLU A 128 10.63 -14.42 -4.57
N TYR A 129 11.89 -13.97 -4.51
CA TYR A 129 12.23 -12.56 -4.28
C TYR A 129 11.64 -11.68 -5.38
N LEU A 130 11.07 -10.52 -4.99
CA LEU A 130 10.45 -9.58 -5.91
C LEU A 130 11.23 -8.26 -5.93
N SER A 131 11.42 -7.69 -7.12
CA SER A 131 12.06 -6.37 -7.21
C SER A 131 11.26 -5.34 -6.41
N THR A 132 11.92 -4.56 -5.55
CA THR A 132 11.32 -3.47 -4.76
C THR A 132 10.59 -2.41 -5.59
N ARG A 133 10.76 -2.43 -6.92
CA ARG A 133 10.01 -1.60 -7.89
C ARG A 133 8.56 -2.04 -8.09
N LEU A 134 8.19 -3.24 -7.68
CA LEU A 134 6.82 -3.76 -7.71
C LEU A 134 6.10 -3.29 -6.45
N VAL A 135 5.54 -2.08 -6.48
CA VAL A 135 5.01 -1.44 -5.27
C VAL A 135 3.51 -1.69 -5.14
N GLY A 136 3.05 -2.10 -3.95
CA GLY A 136 1.63 -2.23 -3.64
C GLY A 136 0.93 -0.86 -3.69
N ILE A 137 1.36 0.08 -2.84
CA ILE A 137 0.92 1.47 -2.85
C ILE A 137 2.11 2.42 -2.93
N TYR A 138 2.18 3.23 -3.99
CA TYR A 138 3.15 4.31 -4.15
C TYR A 138 2.45 5.66 -3.95
N ALA A 139 2.72 6.33 -2.84
CA ALA A 139 2.08 7.60 -2.48
C ALA A 139 3.11 8.71 -2.27
N TYR A 140 2.84 9.88 -2.86
CA TYR A 140 3.76 11.01 -2.82
C TYR A 140 3.08 12.37 -2.92
N GLY A 141 3.80 13.40 -2.47
CA GLY A 141 3.35 14.79 -2.47
C GLY A 141 2.68 15.19 -1.16
N GLU A 142 2.37 16.48 -1.04
CA GLU A 142 1.68 17.07 0.12
C GLU A 142 0.22 16.60 0.17
N ALA A 143 0.01 15.35 0.59
CA ALA A 143 -1.27 14.66 0.58
C ALA A 143 -1.39 13.74 1.79
N THR A 144 -2.58 13.18 2.02
CA THR A 144 -2.85 12.25 3.10
C THR A 144 -3.24 10.88 2.56
N LEU A 145 -2.49 9.84 2.90
CA LEU A 145 -2.87 8.45 2.64
C LEU A 145 -3.33 7.79 3.94
N ILE A 146 -4.54 7.21 3.92
CA ILE A 146 -5.07 6.41 5.02
C ILE A 146 -5.23 4.98 4.52
N VAL A 147 -4.61 4.02 5.20
CA VAL A 147 -4.72 2.58 4.90
C VAL A 147 -5.25 1.85 6.14
N GLU A 148 -6.35 1.12 5.99
CA GLU A 148 -7.04 0.46 7.10
C GLU A 148 -7.41 -0.98 6.72
N ASN A 149 -7.29 -1.94 7.63
CA ASN A 149 -7.80 -3.30 7.44
C ASN A 149 -7.38 -3.95 6.10
N THR A 150 -6.18 -3.60 5.62
CA THR A 150 -5.73 -3.99 4.27
C THR A 150 -4.61 -5.00 4.39
N VAL A 151 -4.68 -6.06 3.59
CA VAL A 151 -3.60 -7.03 3.46
C VAL A 151 -2.77 -6.65 2.24
N ILE A 152 -1.48 -6.42 2.46
CA ILE A 152 -0.51 -6.12 1.42
C ILE A 152 0.56 -7.19 1.46
N GLU A 153 0.52 -8.11 0.50
CA GLU A 153 1.43 -9.24 0.49
C GLU A 153 2.01 -9.56 -0.88
N ARG A 154 3.17 -10.23 -0.88
CA ARG A 154 3.84 -10.66 -2.11
C ARG A 154 4.04 -9.50 -3.08
N THR A 155 4.51 -8.38 -2.56
CA THR A 155 4.99 -7.24 -3.35
C THR A 155 6.51 -7.10 -3.22
N GLY A 156 7.11 -6.30 -4.10
CA GLY A 156 8.45 -5.80 -3.86
C GLY A 156 8.44 -4.86 -2.66
N THR A 157 7.73 -3.73 -2.76
CA THR A 157 7.52 -2.83 -1.62
C THR A 157 6.03 -2.75 -1.32
N GLY A 158 5.59 -3.06 -0.11
CA GLY A 158 4.17 -3.04 0.24
C GLY A 158 3.60 -1.64 0.10
N VAL A 159 4.13 -0.69 0.87
CA VAL A 159 3.80 0.73 0.75
C VAL A 159 5.07 1.58 0.75
N ASN A 160 5.13 2.55 -0.15
CA ASN A 160 6.20 3.56 -0.19
C ASN A 160 5.61 4.96 -0.08
N PHE A 161 6.15 5.74 0.86
CA PHE A 161 5.80 7.15 1.07
C PHE A 161 6.96 8.05 0.65
N SER A 162 6.66 9.22 0.08
CA SER A 162 7.67 10.23 -0.23
C SER A 162 7.13 11.65 -0.33
N ASN A 163 8.03 12.64 -0.37
CA ASN A 163 7.73 14.05 -0.69
C ASN A 163 6.61 14.70 0.15
N GLY A 164 6.81 14.79 1.48
CA GLY A 164 5.90 15.53 2.37
C GLY A 164 4.56 14.85 2.67
N LEU A 165 4.38 13.60 2.23
CA LEU A 165 3.14 12.85 2.45
C LEU A 165 2.85 12.68 3.95
N ASN A 166 1.60 12.92 4.32
CA ASN A 166 1.02 12.50 5.59
C ASN A 166 0.44 11.08 5.46
N TYR A 167 0.68 10.20 6.41
CA TYR A 167 0.10 8.85 6.36
C TYR A 167 -0.43 8.34 7.70
N ILE A 168 -1.47 7.53 7.63
CA ILE A 168 -1.96 6.70 8.73
C ILE A 168 -2.17 5.30 8.15
N VAL A 169 -1.42 4.33 8.64
CA VAL A 169 -1.62 2.92 8.30
C VAL A 169 -2.01 2.19 9.59
N LYS A 170 -3.19 1.59 9.61
CA LYS A 170 -3.66 0.89 10.80
C LYS A 170 -4.32 -0.45 10.52
N ASN A 171 -4.26 -1.35 11.50
CA ASN A 171 -4.94 -2.64 11.46
C ASN A 171 -4.68 -3.41 10.15
N SER A 172 -3.50 -3.21 9.56
CA SER A 172 -3.14 -3.73 8.23
C SER A 172 -2.05 -4.78 8.36
N THR A 173 -1.99 -5.69 7.40
CA THR A 173 -1.01 -6.79 7.39
C THR A 173 -0.04 -6.60 6.23
N PHE A 174 1.25 -6.58 6.53
CA PHE A 174 2.35 -6.56 5.56
C PHE A 174 3.06 -7.90 5.61
N ASN A 175 2.73 -8.78 4.67
CA ASN A 175 3.17 -10.17 4.71
C ASN A 175 4.02 -10.54 3.49
N ARG A 176 5.17 -11.20 3.67
CA ARG A 176 5.96 -11.78 2.57
C ARG A 176 6.28 -10.79 1.43
N ASN A 177 6.45 -9.52 1.75
CA ASN A 177 6.96 -8.53 0.78
C ASN A 177 8.49 -8.56 0.80
N THR A 178 9.14 -7.97 -0.19
CA THR A 178 10.59 -7.72 -0.06
C THR A 178 10.84 -6.65 1.01
N VAL A 179 10.15 -5.52 0.92
CA VAL A 179 10.04 -4.52 1.99
C VAL A 179 8.57 -4.31 2.30
N GLY A 180 8.16 -4.41 3.57
CA GLY A 180 6.75 -4.17 3.95
C GLY A 180 6.36 -2.70 3.78
N VAL A 181 7.02 -1.82 4.53
CA VAL A 181 6.80 -0.37 4.52
C VAL A 181 8.13 0.35 4.32
N SER A 182 8.20 1.22 3.32
CA SER A 182 9.36 2.07 3.07
C SER A 182 9.02 3.53 3.41
N LEU A 183 9.65 4.04 4.47
CA LEU A 183 9.59 5.45 4.84
C LEU A 183 10.74 6.18 4.13
N SER A 184 10.45 6.76 2.96
CA SER A 184 11.46 7.45 2.14
C SER A 184 11.20 8.94 2.04
N GLY A 185 12.26 9.75 2.10
CA GLY A 185 12.14 11.22 1.96
C GLY A 185 11.64 11.89 3.24
N THR A 186 10.64 12.77 3.12
CA THR A 186 10.19 13.71 4.17
C THR A 186 8.76 13.46 4.66
N SER A 187 8.22 12.25 4.46
CA SER A 187 6.87 11.92 4.92
C SER A 187 6.74 11.89 6.44
N THR A 188 5.56 12.21 6.95
CA THR A 188 5.23 12.19 8.39
C THR A 188 3.97 11.36 8.63
N GLY A 189 3.95 10.47 9.61
CA GLY A 189 2.74 9.68 9.83
C GLY A 189 2.84 8.62 10.92
N SER A 190 1.84 7.76 10.97
CA SER A 190 1.72 6.71 11.97
C SER A 190 1.48 5.33 11.38
N LEU A 191 2.13 4.33 11.98
CA LEU A 191 1.82 2.91 11.82
C LEU A 191 1.23 2.43 13.16
N ILE A 192 -0.02 1.97 13.16
CA ILE A 192 -0.79 1.66 14.37
C ILE A 192 -1.39 0.25 14.27
N GLU A 193 -1.17 -0.63 15.24
CA GLU A 193 -1.85 -1.94 15.29
C GLU A 193 -1.64 -2.78 14.01
N ASN A 194 -0.49 -2.64 13.34
CA ASN A 194 -0.20 -3.41 12.14
C ASN A 194 0.54 -4.71 12.45
N LYS A 195 0.34 -5.69 11.59
CA LYS A 195 1.06 -6.97 11.59
C LYS A 195 2.07 -6.98 10.46
N ILE A 196 3.35 -7.02 10.76
CA ILE A 196 4.44 -6.88 9.79
C ILE A 196 5.31 -8.13 9.88
N THR A 197 5.15 -9.05 8.93
CA THR A 197 5.66 -10.41 9.08
C THR A 197 6.16 -11.03 7.79
N GLY A 198 7.13 -11.95 7.88
CA GLY A 198 7.56 -12.74 6.74
C GLY A 198 8.27 -11.96 5.65
N ASN A 199 8.61 -10.68 5.86
CA ASN A 199 9.20 -9.85 4.81
C ASN A 199 10.67 -10.25 4.57
N VAL A 200 11.09 -10.29 3.30
CA VAL A 200 12.34 -10.91 2.85
C VAL A 200 13.57 -10.05 3.14
N ASP A 201 13.43 -8.73 2.98
CA ASP A 201 14.41 -7.79 3.52
C ASP A 201 13.87 -7.26 4.84
N ASN A 202 13.20 -6.11 4.82
CA ASN A 202 12.78 -5.42 6.03
C ASN A 202 11.25 -5.31 6.14
N GLY A 203 10.72 -5.44 7.35
CA GLY A 203 9.32 -5.13 7.65
C GLY A 203 9.03 -3.64 7.44
N VAL A 204 9.73 -2.78 8.15
CA VAL A 204 9.72 -1.32 8.01
C VAL A 204 11.15 -0.86 7.79
N LEU A 205 11.39 -0.17 6.68
CA LEU A 205 12.68 0.45 6.36
C LEU A 205 12.54 1.97 6.43
N ALA A 206 13.22 2.58 7.40
CA ALA A 206 13.29 4.03 7.55
C ALA A 206 14.60 4.58 6.99
N ASN A 207 14.52 5.45 5.98
CA ASN A 207 15.68 6.11 5.39
C ASN A 207 15.47 7.62 5.24
N ILE A 208 16.57 8.35 5.03
CA ILE A 208 16.58 9.81 4.81
C ILE A 208 16.04 10.60 6.02
N THR A 209 14.84 11.17 6.00
CA THR A 209 14.41 12.20 6.98
C THR A 209 12.94 12.10 7.36
N SER A 210 12.32 10.93 7.18
CA SER A 210 10.89 10.76 7.51
C SER A 210 10.65 10.78 9.01
N THR A 211 9.49 11.25 9.42
CA THR A 211 9.02 11.19 10.82
C THR A 211 7.94 10.13 10.93
N ALA A 212 8.07 9.20 11.88
CA ALA A 212 7.11 8.12 12.06
C ALA A 212 6.77 7.90 13.53
N THR A 213 5.50 7.63 13.79
CA THR A 213 5.02 7.12 15.08
C THR A 213 4.58 5.68 14.91
N LEU A 214 5.25 4.74 15.58
CA LEU A 214 4.92 3.32 15.55
C LEU A 214 4.27 2.92 16.87
N THR A 215 2.98 2.58 16.85
CA THR A 215 2.23 2.24 18.06
C THR A 215 1.57 0.87 17.94
N ASP A 216 1.80 0.01 18.93
CA ASP A 216 1.12 -1.29 19.06
C ASP A 216 1.23 -2.20 17.82
N ASN A 217 2.34 -2.09 17.06
CA ASN A 217 2.58 -2.97 15.91
C ASN A 217 3.27 -4.26 16.35
N VAL A 218 3.04 -5.33 15.61
CA VAL A 218 3.64 -6.65 15.85
C VAL A 218 4.54 -7.04 14.68
N PHE A 219 5.79 -7.36 14.98
CA PHE A 219 6.84 -7.70 14.03
C PHE A 219 7.39 -9.10 14.31
N TYR A 220 7.35 -9.99 13.33
CA TYR A 220 7.89 -11.33 13.51
C TYR A 220 8.18 -12.04 12.18
N ALA A 221 9.13 -12.96 12.18
CA ALA A 221 9.55 -13.78 11.05
C ALA A 221 9.99 -12.95 9.82
N ASN A 222 10.44 -11.71 9.99
CA ASN A 222 11.09 -10.93 8.94
C ASN A 222 12.55 -11.40 8.83
N THR A 223 13.02 -11.60 7.59
CA THR A 223 14.30 -12.29 7.35
C THR A 223 15.51 -11.43 7.73
N ARG A 224 15.43 -10.10 7.56
CA ARG A 224 16.50 -9.19 8.00
C ARG A 224 16.13 -8.51 9.31
N HIS A 225 15.19 -7.55 9.27
CA HIS A 225 14.68 -6.85 10.44
C HIS A 225 13.19 -6.55 10.24
N GLY A 226 12.40 -6.61 11.30
CA GLY A 226 11.04 -6.03 11.34
C GLY A 226 11.05 -4.51 11.27
N LEU A 227 12.01 -3.87 11.93
CA LEU A 227 12.23 -2.41 11.89
C LEU A 227 13.72 -2.11 11.70
N ASP A 228 14.06 -1.47 10.59
CA ASP A 228 15.43 -1.05 10.24
C ASP A 228 15.47 0.47 10.07
N LEU A 229 16.19 1.15 10.97
CA LEU A 229 16.68 2.49 10.73
C LEU A 229 17.98 2.37 9.94
N TYR A 230 17.98 2.89 8.71
CA TYR A 230 19.08 2.78 7.75
C TYR A 230 20.34 3.54 8.24
N LEU A 231 21.02 2.97 9.23
CA LEU A 231 22.19 3.48 9.95
C LEU A 231 23.39 2.55 9.69
N LYS A 232 24.60 3.05 9.91
CA LYS A 232 25.82 2.30 9.56
C LYS A 232 25.88 0.91 10.21
N ASN A 233 25.45 0.79 11.46
CA ASN A 233 25.39 -0.47 12.22
C ASN A 233 24.28 -1.43 11.74
N CYS A 234 23.27 -0.96 11.00
CA CYS A 234 22.19 -1.78 10.45
C CYS A 234 22.41 -2.15 8.97
N THR A 235 23.38 -1.50 8.32
CA THR A 235 23.53 -1.51 6.85
C THR A 235 24.87 -2.08 6.38
N ASP A 236 25.51 -2.94 7.19
CA ASP A 236 26.86 -3.50 6.99
C ASP A 236 27.04 -4.30 5.67
N CYS A 237 26.00 -4.39 4.83
CA CYS A 237 26.07 -4.91 3.47
C CYS A 237 26.64 -3.95 2.40
N GLY A 238 26.92 -2.67 2.71
CA GLY A 238 27.39 -1.71 1.68
C GLY A 238 26.39 -1.50 0.54
N CYS A 239 25.12 -1.80 0.83
CA CYS A 239 23.99 -2.01 -0.06
C CYS A 239 23.46 -0.73 -0.74
N GLY A 240 24.05 0.44 -0.42
CA GLY A 240 23.68 1.73 -1.01
C GLY A 240 22.35 2.27 -0.47
N GLY A 241 22.31 3.58 -0.20
CA GLY A 241 21.15 4.24 0.40
C GLY A 241 21.58 5.47 1.21
N THR A 242 20.62 6.28 1.63
CA THR A 242 20.90 7.50 2.40
C THR A 242 20.62 7.25 3.87
N THR A 243 21.64 7.48 4.71
CA THR A 243 21.55 7.34 6.17
C THR A 243 20.30 8.00 6.73
N PHE A 244 19.61 7.30 7.62
CA PHE A 244 18.47 7.85 8.35
C PHE A 244 18.90 9.00 9.27
N LYS A 245 18.15 10.09 9.20
CA LYS A 245 18.29 11.36 9.91
C LYS A 245 16.93 11.92 10.33
N GLY A 246 15.88 11.10 10.24
CA GLY A 246 14.54 11.45 10.66
C GLY A 246 14.30 11.14 12.13
N THR A 247 13.04 11.00 12.50
CA THR A 247 12.63 10.68 13.87
C THR A 247 11.65 9.52 13.86
N VAL A 248 11.89 8.50 14.68
CA VAL A 248 10.89 7.48 14.97
C VAL A 248 10.56 7.55 16.45
N LEU A 249 9.27 7.66 16.74
CA LEU A 249 8.69 7.66 18.08
C LEU A 249 7.67 6.53 18.18
N GLY A 250 7.18 6.26 19.38
CA GLY A 250 6.07 5.32 19.55
C GLY A 250 6.14 4.52 20.84
N SER A 251 5.30 3.51 20.94
CA SER A 251 5.18 2.66 22.13
C SER A 251 4.47 1.35 21.83
N GLY A 252 4.67 0.34 22.68
CA GLY A 252 3.88 -0.89 22.68
C GLY A 252 4.12 -1.81 21.49
N ASN A 253 5.18 -1.59 20.71
CA ASN A 253 5.51 -2.50 19.61
C ASN A 253 6.07 -3.82 20.17
N VAL A 254 5.73 -4.93 19.52
CA VAL A 254 6.18 -6.27 19.95
C VAL A 254 6.96 -6.92 18.82
N PHE A 255 8.13 -7.46 19.16
CA PHE A 255 9.04 -8.14 18.23
C PHE A 255 9.24 -9.59 18.67
N ASP A 256 9.50 -10.52 17.76
CA ASP A 256 9.78 -11.92 18.15
C ASP A 256 11.19 -12.13 18.71
N SER A 257 12.12 -11.22 18.41
CA SER A 257 13.53 -11.35 18.76
C SER A 257 14.28 -10.02 18.65
N GLU A 258 15.47 -9.94 19.26
CA GLU A 258 16.38 -8.78 19.13
C GLU A 258 16.84 -8.54 17.68
N GLU A 259 16.84 -9.58 16.84
CA GLU A 259 17.23 -9.48 15.43
C GLU A 259 16.20 -8.72 14.59
N GLU A 260 14.94 -8.63 15.03
CA GLU A 260 13.90 -7.90 14.31
C GLU A 260 14.01 -6.37 14.41
N ILE A 261 14.84 -5.82 15.29
CA ILE A 261 14.92 -4.37 15.49
C ILE A 261 16.35 -3.86 15.39
N CYS A 262 16.60 -2.99 14.42
CA CYS A 262 17.91 -2.37 14.24
C CYS A 262 17.79 -0.84 14.09
N PRO A 263 18.56 -0.06 14.85
CA PRO A 263 19.45 -0.47 15.94
C PRO A 263 18.68 -0.80 17.21
N LEU A 264 19.17 -1.73 18.04
CA LEU A 264 18.51 -2.11 19.29
C LEU A 264 18.65 -1.05 20.40
N ASP A 265 19.78 -0.34 20.44
CA ASP A 265 20.18 0.58 21.51
C ASP A 265 19.64 2.02 21.35
N TYR A 266 18.79 2.26 20.36
CA TYR A 266 18.24 3.59 20.08
C TYR A 266 16.96 3.91 20.85
N TRP A 267 16.25 2.89 21.34
CA TRP A 267 14.88 3.01 21.83
C TRP A 267 14.80 3.02 23.36
N ASP A 268 13.77 3.69 23.90
CA ASP A 268 13.42 3.56 25.31
C ASP A 268 12.60 2.28 25.57
N GLU A 269 12.48 1.91 26.85
CA GLU A 269 11.78 0.69 27.29
C GLU A 269 10.26 0.73 27.01
N THR A 270 9.67 1.88 26.68
CA THR A 270 8.25 1.97 26.33
C THR A 270 8.01 1.68 24.86
N PHE A 271 9.04 1.81 24.02
CA PHE A 271 8.94 1.64 22.58
C PHE A 271 8.61 0.19 22.18
N TYR A 272 9.30 -0.78 22.80
CA TYR A 272 9.22 -2.18 22.40
C TYR A 272 9.25 -3.20 23.54
N SER A 273 8.78 -4.41 23.24
CA SER A 273 8.95 -5.63 24.04
C SER A 273 9.18 -6.83 23.14
N PHE A 274 9.64 -7.96 23.70
CA PHE A 274 9.83 -9.21 22.97
C PHE A 274 8.83 -10.29 23.38
N ASP A 275 8.32 -11.02 22.39
CA ASP A 275 7.49 -12.21 22.56
C ASP A 275 7.92 -13.29 21.55
N GLU A 276 8.75 -14.23 22.01
CA GLU A 276 9.28 -15.34 21.20
C GLU A 276 8.18 -16.33 20.74
N THR A 277 6.95 -16.22 21.26
CA THR A 277 5.83 -17.08 20.84
C THR A 277 5.12 -16.58 19.58
N LEU A 278 5.44 -15.38 19.10
CA LEU A 278 4.85 -14.82 17.89
C LEU A 278 5.07 -15.73 16.68
N GLY A 279 3.97 -16.06 15.99
CA GLY A 279 4.01 -16.88 14.77
C GLY A 279 4.24 -18.38 15.00
N THR A 280 4.13 -18.87 16.24
CA THR A 280 4.36 -20.29 16.61
C THR A 280 3.09 -21.15 16.70
N ASP A 281 1.96 -20.68 16.15
CA ASP A 281 0.66 -21.38 16.11
C ASP A 281 0.47 -22.31 14.91
#